data_AF-A0A3A9E6I0-F1
#
_entry.id   AF-A0A3A9E6I0-F1
#
_cell.length_a   1.000
_cell.length_b   1.000
_cell.length_c   1.000
_cell.angle_alpha   90.00
_cell.angle_beta   90.00
_cell.angle_gamma   90.00
#
_symmetry.space_group_name_H-M   'P 1'
#
loop_
_entity.id
_entity.type
_entity.pdbx_description
1 polymer ?
#
loop_
_entity_poly.entity_id
_entity_poly.type
_entity_poly.pdbx_seq_one_letter_code
_entity_poly.pdbx_strand_id
1 'polypeptide(L)'
;MKKSTKYTMIGIIIFLAFVLIFETTYLFLVVNSYSLSSSRGKEGAARKAVILENIDSLENMIDQFYLFDYEKEDLETGVYKGLIAGLDDPYSVYYTPEEYNKLMEMTTGEYSGIGALLSQDKETGLITVVKPYKGTPSEEAGLLPGDVFTKVDGQDTAGMDLATFVNFVKGESGTEVVLE
;
A
#
# COMPACT_ATOMS: atom_id res chain seq x y z
N MET A 1 -1.08 6.12 80.96
CA MET A 1 -0.14 6.27 79.81
C MET A 1 0.16 5.00 79.01
N LYS A 2 -0.13 3.76 79.47
CA LYS A 2 0.24 2.52 78.72
C LYS A 2 -0.66 2.10 77.55
N LYS A 3 -1.87 2.66 77.42
CA LYS A 3 -2.88 2.19 76.44
C LYS A 3 -2.69 2.80 75.05
N SER A 4 -2.25 4.07 74.96
CA SER A 4 -2.05 4.77 73.68
C SER A 4 -0.93 4.15 72.85
N THR A 5 0.22 3.84 73.46
CA THR A 5 1.39 3.26 72.77
C THR A 5 1.09 1.89 72.13
N LYS A 6 0.16 1.11 72.69
CA LYS A 6 -0.27 -0.18 72.13
C LYS A 6 -1.05 0.01 70.81
N TYR A 7 -1.95 0.99 70.75
CA TYR A 7 -2.72 1.26 69.52
C TYR A 7 -1.84 1.87 68.42
N THR A 8 -0.85 2.70 68.78
CA THR A 8 0.12 3.22 67.81
C THR A 8 0.96 2.11 67.18
N MET A 9 1.40 1.14 67.99
CA MET A 9 2.18 -0.01 67.51
C MET A 9 1.36 -0.91 66.57
N ILE A 10 0.09 -1.17 66.90
CA ILE A 10 -0.82 -1.95 66.04
C ILE A 10 -1.07 -1.23 64.71
N GLY A 11 -1.28 0.09 64.74
CA GLY A 11 -1.46 0.90 63.53
C GLY A 11 -0.26 0.83 62.58
N ILE A 12 0.96 0.86 63.11
CA ILE A 12 2.20 0.74 62.32
C ILE A 12 2.29 -0.65 61.65
N ILE A 13 1.97 -1.72 62.38
CA ILE A 13 2.01 -3.09 61.83
C ILE A 13 1.01 -3.24 60.68
N ILE A 14 -0.21 -2.72 60.83
CA ILE A 14 -1.23 -2.75 59.77
C ILE A 14 -0.75 -1.95 58.56
N PHE A 15 -0.18 -0.76 58.77
CA PHE A 15 0.36 0.06 57.68
C PHE A 15 1.47 -0.67 56.92
N LEU A 16 2.43 -1.28 57.63
CA LEU A 16 3.51 -2.04 57.00
C LEU A 16 2.99 -3.27 56.23
N ALA A 17 1.96 -3.94 56.74
CA ALA A 17 1.32 -5.04 56.02
C ALA A 17 0.66 -4.56 54.71
N PHE A 18 0.01 -3.40 54.73
CA PHE A 18 -0.56 -2.80 53.51
C PHE A 18 0.51 -2.41 52.48
N VAL A 19 1.64 -1.86 52.92
CA VAL A 19 2.76 -1.53 52.03
C VAL A 19 3.32 -2.79 51.36
N LEU A 20 3.51 -3.88 52.11
CA LEU A 20 3.99 -5.15 51.55
C LEU A 20 3.01 -5.77 50.56
N ILE A 21 1.70 -5.71 50.84
CA ILE A 21 0.67 -6.18 49.90
C ILE A 21 0.68 -5.34 48.63
N PHE A 22 0.86 -4.01 48.76
CA PHE A 22 0.91 -3.12 47.63
C PHE A 22 2.13 -3.40 46.74
N GLU A 23 3.31 -3.58 47.32
CA GLU A 23 4.55 -3.91 46.59
C GLU A 23 4.45 -5.26 45.88
N THR A 24 3.93 -6.28 46.55
CA THR A 24 3.77 -7.63 45.97
C THR A 24 2.72 -7.66 44.86
N THR A 25 1.62 -6.92 45.03
CA THR A 25 0.58 -6.77 43.99
C THR A 25 1.14 -6.01 42.78
N TYR A 26 1.90 -4.94 43.00
CA TYR A 26 2.54 -4.18 41.94
C TYR A 26 3.54 -5.04 41.16
N LEU A 27 4.41 -5.78 41.86
CA LEU A 27 5.36 -6.69 41.22
C LEU A 27 4.66 -7.80 40.42
N PHE A 28 3.57 -8.37 40.95
CA PHE A 28 2.76 -9.36 40.25
C PHE A 28 2.18 -8.81 38.93
N LEU A 29 1.64 -7.59 38.93
CA LEU A 29 1.11 -6.94 37.73
C LEU A 29 2.22 -6.66 36.70
N VAL A 30 3.39 -6.22 37.14
CA VAL A 30 4.53 -5.97 36.27
C VAL A 30 5.03 -7.27 35.64
N VAL A 31 5.28 -8.33 36.42
CA VAL A 31 5.74 -9.63 35.91
C VAL A 31 4.71 -10.25 34.95
N ASN A 32 3.42 -10.17 35.30
CA ASN A 32 2.36 -10.69 34.45
C ASN A 32 2.30 -9.95 33.10
N SER A 33 2.39 -8.62 33.10
CA SER A 33 2.41 -7.83 31.85
C SER A 33 3.60 -8.15 30.95
N TYR A 34 4.81 -8.36 31.52
CA TYR A 34 5.97 -8.83 30.77
C TYR A 34 5.77 -10.24 30.19
N SER A 35 5.20 -11.17 30.97
CA SER A 35 4.94 -12.54 30.51
C SER A 35 3.90 -12.60 29.38
N LEU A 36 2.84 -11.79 29.46
CA LEU A 36 1.78 -11.71 28.46
C LEU A 36 2.31 -11.10 27.14
N SER A 37 3.12 -10.06 27.24
CA SER A 37 3.78 -9.41 26.09
C SER A 37 4.77 -10.37 25.42
N SER A 38 5.60 -11.08 26.20
CA SER A 38 6.53 -12.07 25.65
C SER A 38 5.82 -13.25 24.99
N SER A 39 4.69 -13.71 25.54
CA SER A 39 3.92 -14.82 24.97
C SER A 39 3.29 -14.44 23.64
N ARG A 40 2.64 -13.27 23.56
CA ARG A 40 2.05 -12.76 22.31
C ARG A 40 3.10 -12.53 21.22
N GLY A 41 4.28 -12.01 21.60
CA GLY A 41 5.38 -11.82 20.66
C GLY A 41 5.92 -13.14 20.08
N LYS A 42 6.05 -14.18 20.90
CA LYS A 42 6.51 -15.50 20.45
C LYS A 42 5.49 -16.22 19.56
N GLU A 43 4.21 -16.15 19.91
CA GLU A 43 3.13 -16.75 19.12
C GLU A 43 2.99 -16.09 17.75
N GLY A 44 3.03 -14.75 17.70
CA GLY A 44 3.01 -13.99 16.44
C GLY A 44 4.22 -14.29 15.55
N ALA A 45 5.42 -14.37 16.14
CA ALA A 45 6.64 -14.71 15.40
C ALA A 45 6.61 -16.13 14.84
N ALA A 46 6.16 -17.11 15.63
CA ALA A 46 6.03 -18.49 15.20
C ALA A 46 5.01 -18.64 14.05
N ARG A 47 3.85 -17.98 14.17
CA ARG A 47 2.84 -17.98 13.11
C ARG A 47 3.36 -17.34 11.82
N LYS A 48 4.08 -16.22 11.93
CA LYS A 48 4.69 -15.56 10.76
C LYS A 48 5.70 -16.47 10.07
N ALA A 49 6.54 -17.18 10.83
CA ALA A 49 7.51 -18.11 10.27
C ALA A 49 6.86 -19.22 9.43
N VAL A 50 5.78 -19.83 9.95
CA VAL A 50 5.04 -20.88 9.22
C VAL A 50 4.40 -20.35 7.94
N ILE A 51 3.87 -19.12 7.96
CA ILE A 51 3.27 -18.51 6.76
C ILE A 51 4.33 -18.31 5.67
N LEU A 52 5.51 -17.79 6.04
CA LEU A 52 6.59 -17.58 5.08
C LEU A 52 7.11 -18.91 4.51
N GLU A 53 7.30 -19.93 5.35
CA GLU A 53 7.69 -21.27 4.90
C GLU A 53 6.68 -21.88 3.92
N ASN A 54 5.39 -21.66 4.15
CA ASN A 54 4.34 -22.12 3.23
C ASN A 54 4.36 -21.33 1.90
N ILE A 55 4.58 -20.02 1.93
CA ILE A 55 4.72 -19.21 0.70
C ILE A 55 5.91 -19.72 -0.11
N ASP A 56 7.08 -19.89 0.52
CA ASP A 56 8.28 -20.42 -0.15
C ASP A 56 8.00 -21.80 -0.78
N SER A 57 7.28 -22.67 -0.06
CA SER A 57 6.92 -24.00 -0.57
C SER A 57 5.98 -23.92 -1.79
N LEU A 58 5.04 -22.99 -1.78
CA LEU A 58 4.11 -22.77 -2.91
C LEU A 58 4.84 -22.19 -4.12
N GLU A 59 5.73 -21.22 -3.93
CA GLU A 59 6.56 -20.67 -5.01
C GLU A 59 7.41 -21.76 -5.67
N ASN A 60 8.06 -22.61 -4.87
CA ASN A 60 8.81 -23.76 -5.41
C ASN A 60 7.91 -24.71 -6.23
N MET A 61 6.67 -24.94 -5.80
CA MET A 61 5.72 -25.75 -6.57
C MET A 61 5.33 -25.07 -7.88
N ILE A 62 5.13 -23.75 -7.89
CA ILE A 62 4.85 -22.99 -9.11
C ILE A 62 6.05 -23.10 -10.06
N ASP A 63 7.27 -22.85 -9.59
CA ASP A 63 8.50 -22.97 -10.39
C ASP A 63 8.69 -24.34 -11.02
N GLN A 64 8.30 -25.41 -10.32
CA GLN A 64 8.48 -26.78 -10.80
C GLN A 64 7.39 -27.27 -11.75
N PHE A 65 6.15 -26.82 -11.55
CA PHE A 65 4.98 -27.44 -12.16
C PHE A 65 4.13 -26.50 -13.02
N TYR A 66 4.32 -25.19 -12.90
CA TYR A 66 3.59 -24.23 -13.72
C TYR A 66 4.15 -24.19 -15.14
N LEU A 67 3.25 -24.16 -16.13
CA LEU A 67 3.59 -24.37 -17.54
C LEU A 67 4.01 -23.09 -18.28
N PHE A 68 3.59 -21.93 -17.77
CA PHE A 68 3.75 -20.64 -18.44
C PHE A 68 4.68 -19.72 -17.66
N ASP A 69 5.17 -18.69 -18.34
CA ASP A 69 5.88 -17.60 -17.69
C ASP A 69 4.93 -16.81 -16.78
N TYR A 70 5.47 -16.32 -15.68
CA TYR A 70 4.73 -15.54 -14.69
C TYR A 70 5.67 -14.52 -14.03
N GLU A 71 5.09 -13.43 -13.53
CA GLU A 71 5.82 -12.38 -12.82
C GLU A 71 5.67 -12.59 -11.31
N LYS A 72 6.75 -12.37 -10.54
CA LYS A 72 6.71 -12.56 -9.08
C LYS A 72 5.86 -11.50 -8.40
N GLU A 73 5.85 -10.29 -8.94
CA GLU A 73 5.09 -9.14 -8.48
C GLU A 73 3.57 -9.43 -8.48
N ASP A 74 3.09 -10.25 -9.42
CA ASP A 74 1.69 -10.69 -9.49
C ASP A 74 1.36 -11.64 -8.33
N LEU A 75 2.27 -12.56 -7.98
CA LEU A 75 2.10 -13.46 -6.84
C LEU A 75 2.12 -12.69 -5.51
N GLU A 76 3.04 -11.75 -5.34
CA GLU A 76 3.11 -10.89 -4.16
C GLU A 76 1.81 -10.09 -3.97
N THR A 77 1.32 -9.48 -5.05
CA THR A 77 0.03 -8.77 -5.05
C THR A 77 -1.12 -9.70 -4.69
N GLY A 78 -1.09 -10.93 -5.20
CA GLY A 78 -2.05 -11.99 -4.86
C GLY A 78 -2.06 -12.33 -3.38
N VAL A 79 -0.89 -12.43 -2.74
CA VAL A 79 -0.75 -12.66 -1.29
C VAL A 79 -1.40 -11.52 -0.49
N TYR A 80 -1.14 -10.26 -0.85
CA TYR A 80 -1.73 -9.11 -0.16
C TYR A 80 -3.25 -9.07 -0.30
N LYS A 81 -3.77 -9.29 -1.51
CA LYS A 81 -5.22 -9.34 -1.77
C LYS A 81 -5.88 -10.49 -1.03
N GLY A 82 -5.27 -11.68 -1.03
CA GLY A 82 -5.77 -12.84 -0.30
C GLY A 82 -5.80 -12.63 1.22
N LEU A 83 -4.78 -11.98 1.77
CA LEU A 83 -4.73 -11.66 3.20
C LEU A 83 -5.88 -10.74 3.62
N ILE A 84 -6.17 -9.70 2.83
CA ILE A 84 -7.30 -8.80 3.08
C ILE A 84 -8.65 -9.49 2.85
N ALA A 85 -8.76 -10.33 1.82
CA ALA A 85 -9.98 -11.12 1.56
C ALA A 85 -10.34 -12.06 2.73
N GLY A 86 -9.35 -12.49 3.52
CA GLY A 86 -9.55 -13.26 4.75
C GLY A 86 -10.34 -12.55 5.86
N LEU A 87 -10.57 -11.23 5.73
CA LEU A 87 -11.45 -10.48 6.63
C LEU A 87 -12.95 -10.75 6.38
N ASP A 88 -13.31 -11.33 5.22
CA ASP A 88 -14.69 -11.53 4.79
C ASP A 88 -15.52 -10.23 4.85
N ASP A 89 -14.87 -9.10 4.59
CA ASP A 89 -15.45 -7.75 4.61
C ASP A 89 -15.44 -7.17 3.20
N PRO A 90 -16.62 -6.93 2.57
CA PRO A 90 -16.69 -6.39 1.21
C PRO A 90 -16.17 -4.95 1.10
N TYR A 91 -15.95 -4.25 2.21
CA TYR A 91 -15.40 -2.88 2.21
C TYR A 91 -13.88 -2.84 2.39
N SER A 92 -13.26 -3.97 2.72
CA SER A 92 -11.81 -4.09 2.89
C SER A 92 -11.19 -4.64 1.59
N VAL A 93 -10.47 -3.78 0.86
CA VAL A 93 -9.83 -4.14 -0.41
C VAL A 93 -8.39 -3.62 -0.42
N TYR A 94 -7.46 -4.46 -0.86
CA TYR A 94 -6.09 -4.04 -1.18
C TYR A 94 -6.04 -3.55 -2.63
N TYR A 95 -5.52 -2.35 -2.83
CA TYR A 95 -5.27 -1.77 -4.15
C TYR A 95 -3.76 -1.68 -4.39
N THR A 96 -3.31 -2.09 -5.57
CA THR A 96 -1.97 -1.71 -6.04
C THR A 96 -1.90 -0.19 -6.27
N PRO A 97 -0.70 0.41 -6.37
CA PRO A 97 -0.58 1.84 -6.68
C PRO A 97 -1.35 2.25 -7.95
N GLU A 98 -1.29 1.43 -9.00
CA GLU A 98 -2.02 1.67 -10.25
C GLU A 98 -3.55 1.61 -10.05
N GLU A 99 -4.04 0.58 -9.35
CA GLU A 99 -5.48 0.43 -9.05
C GLU A 99 -5.99 1.57 -8.17
N TYR A 100 -5.19 2.01 -7.20
CA TYR A 100 -5.51 3.14 -6.33
C TYR A 100 -5.59 4.44 -7.12
N ASN A 101 -4.62 4.71 -8.00
CA ASN A 101 -4.63 5.89 -8.85
C ASN A 101 -5.87 5.91 -9.74
N LYS A 102 -6.21 4.79 -10.38
CA LYS A 102 -7.43 4.65 -11.18
C LYS A 102 -8.69 4.87 -10.36
N LEU A 103 -8.75 4.35 -9.14
CA LEU A 103 -9.88 4.57 -8.23
C LEU A 103 -10.01 6.06 -7.88
N MET A 104 -8.89 6.73 -7.62
CA MET A 104 -8.88 8.17 -7.34
C MET A 104 -9.33 8.97 -8.56
N GLU A 105 -8.82 8.68 -9.77
CA GLU A 105 -9.29 9.33 -11.01
C GLU A 105 -10.82 9.21 -11.18
N MET A 106 -11.37 8.02 -10.91
CA MET A 106 -12.82 7.78 -10.98
C MET A 106 -13.62 8.53 -9.89
N THR A 107 -13.03 8.71 -8.70
CA THR A 107 -13.72 9.28 -7.53
C THR A 107 -13.63 10.81 -7.50
N THR A 108 -12.46 11.37 -7.79
CA THR A 108 -12.22 12.82 -7.79
C THR A 108 -12.59 13.46 -9.12
N GLY A 109 -12.60 12.67 -10.21
CA GLY A 109 -12.72 13.18 -11.57
C GLY A 109 -11.46 13.92 -12.05
N GLU A 110 -10.37 13.85 -11.27
CA GLU A 110 -9.07 14.42 -11.65
C GLU A 110 -8.34 13.39 -12.53
N TYR A 111 -8.35 13.62 -13.84
CA TYR A 111 -7.58 12.83 -14.78
C TYR A 111 -6.16 13.39 -14.88
N SER A 112 -5.15 12.54 -14.64
CA SER A 112 -3.74 12.93 -14.80
C SER A 112 -3.28 12.68 -16.24
N GLY A 113 -2.79 13.73 -16.89
CA GLY A 113 -2.30 13.70 -18.27
C GLY A 113 -2.20 15.10 -18.86
N ILE A 114 -1.76 15.21 -20.11
CA ILE A 114 -1.54 16.52 -20.77
C ILE A 114 -2.82 17.28 -21.11
N GLY A 115 -3.99 16.63 -21.05
CA GLY A 115 -5.29 17.24 -21.34
C GLY A 115 -5.57 17.48 -22.82
N ALA A 116 -5.22 16.52 -23.69
CA ALA A 116 -5.54 16.55 -25.12
C ALA A 116 -6.38 15.34 -25.56
N LEU A 117 -7.22 15.54 -26.57
CA LEU A 117 -7.86 14.44 -27.31
C LEU A 117 -6.97 14.03 -28.47
N LEU A 118 -6.62 12.75 -28.50
CA LEU A 118 -5.74 12.17 -29.51
C LEU A 118 -6.50 11.19 -30.40
N SER A 119 -6.01 11.01 -31.61
CA SER A 119 -6.49 9.98 -32.55
C SER A 119 -5.31 9.36 -33.27
N GLN A 120 -5.40 8.07 -33.53
CA GLN A 120 -4.46 7.36 -34.38
C GLN A 120 -5.06 7.17 -35.77
N ASP A 121 -4.31 7.58 -36.80
CA ASP A 121 -4.67 7.33 -38.18
C ASP A 121 -4.50 5.84 -38.51
N LYS A 122 -5.53 5.22 -39.09
CA LYS A 122 -5.56 3.77 -39.33
C LYS A 122 -4.69 3.30 -40.50
N GLU A 123 -4.34 4.20 -41.42
CA GLU A 123 -3.56 3.87 -42.61
C GLU A 123 -2.07 4.09 -42.36
N THR A 124 -1.73 5.20 -41.68
CA THR A 124 -0.34 5.62 -41.42
C THR A 124 0.16 5.21 -40.03
N GLY A 125 -0.74 4.90 -39.10
CA GLY A 125 -0.39 4.59 -37.70
C GLY A 125 0.01 5.82 -36.87
N LEU A 126 -0.02 7.02 -37.44
CA LEU A 126 0.42 8.24 -36.79
C LEU A 126 -0.56 8.70 -35.71
N ILE A 127 -0.03 9.09 -34.56
CA ILE A 127 -0.80 9.62 -33.45
C ILE A 127 -0.85 11.14 -33.58
N THR A 128 -2.06 11.68 -33.59
CA THR A 128 -2.35 13.07 -33.91
C THR A 128 -3.22 13.73 -32.85
N VAL A 129 -3.01 15.03 -32.65
CA VAL A 129 -3.84 15.85 -31.78
C VAL A 129 -5.14 16.19 -32.50
N VAL A 130 -6.27 15.76 -31.94
CA VAL A 130 -7.60 16.18 -32.41
C VAL A 130 -7.96 17.54 -31.83
N LYS A 131 -7.75 17.71 -30.52
CA LYS A 131 -7.94 18.99 -29.83
C LYS A 131 -7.24 19.02 -28.46
N PRO A 132 -6.54 20.10 -28.10
CA PRO A 132 -6.24 20.38 -26.69
C PRO A 132 -7.51 20.83 -25.96
N TYR A 133 -7.61 20.53 -24.66
CA TYR A 133 -8.67 21.08 -23.80
C TYR A 133 -8.23 22.42 -23.19
N LYS A 134 -9.19 23.33 -22.96
CA LYS A 134 -8.90 24.65 -22.40
C LYS A 134 -8.39 24.57 -20.96
N GLY A 135 -7.38 25.36 -20.64
CA GLY A 135 -6.75 25.43 -19.31
C GLY A 135 -6.01 24.15 -18.93
N THR A 136 -5.50 23.41 -19.92
CA THR A 136 -4.71 22.19 -19.70
C THR A 136 -3.25 22.40 -20.13
N PRO A 137 -2.31 21.58 -19.62
CA PRO A 137 -0.91 21.67 -20.00
C PRO A 137 -0.68 21.61 -21.52
N SER A 138 -1.49 20.84 -22.26
CA SER A 138 -1.39 20.77 -23.72
C SER A 138 -1.71 22.09 -24.42
N GLU A 139 -2.69 22.86 -23.92
CA GLU A 139 -3.00 24.19 -24.47
C GLU A 139 -1.89 25.19 -24.10
N GLU A 140 -1.40 25.15 -22.86
CA GLU A 140 -0.34 26.04 -22.38
C GLU A 140 1.00 25.80 -23.09
N ALA A 141 1.30 24.53 -23.44
CA ALA A 141 2.45 24.14 -24.24
C ALA A 141 2.31 24.49 -25.73
N GLY A 142 1.12 24.92 -26.16
CA GLY A 142 0.86 25.37 -27.53
C GLY A 142 0.58 24.26 -28.54
N LEU A 143 0.16 23.07 -28.09
CA LEU A 143 -0.28 22.01 -29.00
C LEU A 143 -1.50 22.47 -29.79
N LEU A 144 -1.51 22.15 -31.08
CA LEU A 144 -2.57 22.51 -32.01
C LEU A 144 -3.24 21.26 -32.61
N PRO A 145 -4.53 21.35 -32.98
CA PRO A 145 -5.17 20.32 -33.80
C PRO A 145 -4.36 20.03 -35.07
N GLY A 146 -4.05 18.76 -35.30
CA GLY A 146 -3.27 18.29 -36.44
C GLY A 146 -1.79 18.03 -36.16
N ASP A 147 -1.28 18.41 -34.98
CA ASP A 147 0.08 18.06 -34.58
C ASP A 147 0.25 16.53 -34.51
N VAL A 148 1.42 16.05 -34.94
CA VAL A 148 1.78 14.63 -34.98
C VAL A 148 2.92 14.40 -34.01
N PHE A 149 2.78 13.39 -33.15
CA PHE A 149 3.87 13.00 -32.25
C PHE A 149 4.82 12.05 -32.95
N THR A 150 6.10 12.41 -32.93
CA THR A 150 7.24 11.63 -33.41
C THR A 150 8.00 10.97 -32.26
N LYS A 151 8.02 11.58 -31.07
CA LYS A 151 8.59 10.95 -29.86
C LYS A 151 7.79 11.22 -28.59
N VAL A 152 7.92 10.30 -27.64
CA VAL A 152 7.49 10.44 -26.24
C VAL A 152 8.63 10.01 -25.33
N ASP A 153 9.10 10.91 -24.46
CA ASP A 153 10.28 10.73 -23.59
C ASP A 153 11.52 10.19 -24.33
N GLY A 154 11.73 10.68 -25.56
CA GLY A 154 12.83 10.27 -26.43
C GLY A 154 12.64 8.93 -27.14
N GLN A 155 11.53 8.22 -26.91
CA GLN A 155 11.18 6.99 -27.64
C GLN A 155 10.37 7.31 -28.90
N ASP A 156 10.69 6.66 -30.01
CA ASP A 156 9.98 6.81 -31.28
C ASP A 156 8.54 6.29 -31.16
N THR A 157 7.57 7.07 -31.65
CA THR A 157 6.15 6.71 -31.65
C THR A 157 5.77 5.84 -32.86
N ALA A 158 6.66 5.68 -33.85
CA ALA A 158 6.40 4.91 -35.04
C ALA A 158 6.09 3.44 -34.71
N GLY A 159 4.90 2.98 -35.10
CA GLY A 159 4.43 1.62 -34.84
C GLY A 159 3.87 1.41 -33.43
N MET A 160 3.86 2.44 -32.58
CA MET A 160 3.19 2.41 -31.28
C MET A 160 1.67 2.53 -31.49
N ASP A 161 0.88 1.73 -30.78
CA ASP A 161 -0.56 1.93 -30.75
C ASP A 161 -0.95 3.10 -29.83
N LEU A 162 -2.13 3.66 -30.05
CA LEU A 162 -2.63 4.78 -29.26
C LEU A 162 -2.68 4.49 -27.75
N ALA A 163 -3.01 3.25 -27.36
CA ALA A 163 -3.15 2.90 -25.95
C ALA A 163 -1.80 2.93 -25.23
N THR A 164 -0.77 2.38 -25.87
CA THR A 164 0.62 2.37 -25.42
C THR A 164 1.15 3.79 -25.32
N PHE A 165 0.91 4.63 -26.33
CA PHE A 165 1.30 6.04 -26.28
C PHE A 165 0.63 6.79 -25.13
N VAL A 166 -0.68 6.60 -24.94
CA VAL A 166 -1.40 7.22 -23.82
C VAL A 166 -0.84 6.77 -22.47
N ASN A 167 -0.38 5.52 -22.33
CA ASN A 167 0.25 5.06 -21.10
C ASN A 167 1.61 5.74 -20.82
N PHE A 168 2.36 6.13 -21.86
CA PHE A 168 3.57 6.95 -21.68
C PHE A 168 3.25 8.41 -21.33
N VAL A 169 2.18 8.96 -21.91
CA VAL A 169 1.74 10.35 -21.66
C VAL A 169 1.07 10.51 -20.30
N LYS A 170 0.43 9.46 -19.80
CA LYS A 170 -0.13 9.43 -18.46
C LYS A 170 0.97 9.18 -17.45
N GLY A 171 0.94 9.95 -16.37
CA GLY A 171 1.86 9.82 -15.25
C GLY A 171 1.19 10.25 -13.96
N GLU A 172 1.96 10.24 -12.87
CA GLU A 172 1.50 10.82 -11.61
C GLU A 172 1.25 12.32 -11.78
N SER A 173 0.27 12.85 -11.05
CA SER A 173 -0.02 14.28 -11.11
C SER A 173 1.22 15.10 -10.69
N GLY A 174 1.63 16.04 -11.54
CA GLY A 174 2.81 16.87 -11.33
C GLY A 174 4.11 16.30 -11.92
N THR A 175 4.10 15.14 -12.58
CA THR A 175 5.24 14.69 -13.40
C THR A 175 5.19 15.29 -14.80
N GLU A 176 6.35 15.50 -15.40
CA GLU A 176 6.49 16.02 -16.77
C GLU A 176 6.70 14.87 -17.77
N VAL A 177 6.23 15.07 -19.00
CA VAL A 177 6.46 14.20 -20.16
C VAL A 177 6.99 15.06 -21.31
N VAL A 178 7.98 14.56 -22.04
CA VAL A 178 8.57 15.24 -23.20
C VAL A 178 7.96 14.69 -24.48
N LEU A 179 7.42 15.57 -25.32
CA LEU A 179 6.78 15.23 -26.60
C LEU A 179 7.49 15.98 -27.73
N GLU A 180 7.79 15.28 -28.82
CA GLU A 180 8.35 15.85 -30.07
C GLU A 180 7.44 15.59 -31.26
#